data_AF-A0A2U9T906-F1
#
_entry.id   AF-A0A2U9T906-F1
#
_cell.length_a   1.000
_cell.length_b   1.000
_cell.length_c   1.000
_cell.angle_alpha   90.00
_cell.angle_beta   90.00
_cell.angle_gamma   90.00
#
_symmetry.space_group_name_H-M   'P 1'
#
loop_
_entity.id
_entity.type
_entity.pdbx_description
1 polymer ?
#
loop_
_entity_poly.entity_id
_entity_poly.type
_entity_poly.pdbx_seq_one_letter_code
_entity_poly.pdbx_strand_id
1 'polypeptide(L)'
;MKRFLRRLGLIAIVLVGTPVVAVLVYDVVAIVPHLDRIEAVLAAADPEDASPPGLIRRMIDAETGGPEAQVARMLAHRLRPDDRSGWRHLHELMLSRLLPLHLDRSRIYGLYCTMSYNGRGQGLNDFARREFGKPLSALTPMQAATTVAITRAPSSYLRDRGQLKQRARSLLEASTRANTSR
;
A
#
# COMPACT_ATOMS: atom_id res chain seq x y z
N MET A 1 17.64 -16.57 -46.03
CA MET A 1 16.94 -15.44 -45.37
C MET A 1 15.66 -15.85 -44.62
N LYS A 2 14.61 -16.40 -45.25
CA LYS A 2 13.33 -16.77 -44.56
C LYS A 2 13.47 -17.67 -43.32
N ARG A 3 14.34 -18.69 -43.38
CA ARG A 3 14.60 -19.59 -42.23
C ARG A 3 15.29 -18.88 -41.05
N PHE A 4 16.08 -17.85 -41.31
CA PHE A 4 16.77 -17.04 -40.30
C PHE A 4 15.80 -16.09 -39.60
N LEU A 5 14.95 -15.37 -40.35
CA LEU A 5 13.88 -14.54 -39.78
C LEU A 5 12.89 -15.35 -38.94
N ARG A 6 12.53 -16.57 -39.37
CA ARG A 6 11.64 -17.45 -38.59
C ARG A 6 12.28 -17.89 -37.26
N ARG A 7 13.59 -18.19 -37.25
CA ARG A 7 14.32 -18.55 -36.02
C ARG A 7 14.46 -17.35 -35.08
N LEU A 8 14.75 -16.16 -35.60
CA LEU A 8 14.75 -14.91 -34.83
C LEU A 8 13.38 -14.61 -34.21
N GLY A 9 12.30 -14.77 -34.97
CA GLY A 9 10.94 -14.61 -34.46
C GLY A 9 10.61 -15.62 -33.36
N LEU A 10 10.99 -16.89 -33.51
CA LEU A 10 10.84 -17.92 -32.48
C LEU A 10 11.64 -17.59 -31.21
N ILE A 11 12.88 -17.15 -31.35
CA ILE A 11 13.72 -16.75 -30.21
C ILE A 11 13.08 -15.56 -29.49
N ALA A 12 12.61 -14.54 -30.22
CA ALA A 12 11.95 -13.39 -29.62
C ALA A 12 10.65 -13.79 -28.89
N ILE A 13 9.83 -14.67 -29.48
CA ILE A 13 8.61 -15.18 -28.85
C ILE A 13 8.94 -15.94 -27.57
N VAL A 14 9.97 -16.80 -27.56
CA VAL A 14 10.36 -17.54 -26.35
C VAL A 14 10.93 -16.58 -25.30
N LEU A 15 11.78 -15.63 -25.70
CA LEU A 15 12.42 -14.68 -24.80
C LEU A 15 11.40 -13.79 -24.07
N VAL A 16 10.31 -13.40 -24.74
CA VAL A 16 9.25 -12.55 -24.16
C VAL A 16 8.10 -13.36 -23.58
N GLY A 17 7.70 -14.44 -24.24
CA GLY A 17 6.59 -15.30 -23.81
C GLY A 17 6.89 -16.02 -22.50
N THR A 18 8.13 -16.48 -22.31
CA THR A 18 8.54 -17.17 -21.08
C THR A 18 8.36 -16.32 -19.82
N PRO A 19 8.88 -15.08 -19.72
CA PRO A 19 8.68 -14.26 -18.53
C PRO A 19 7.21 -13.88 -18.32
N VAL A 20 6.43 -13.67 -19.39
CA VAL A 20 4.98 -13.40 -19.26
C VAL A 20 4.27 -14.61 -18.64
N VAL A 21 4.51 -15.81 -19.16
CA VAL A 21 3.95 -17.04 -18.59
C VAL A 21 4.41 -17.24 -17.15
N ALA A 22 5.67 -16.97 -16.84
CA ALA A 22 6.19 -17.08 -15.47
C ALA A 22 5.48 -16.10 -14.51
N VAL A 23 5.20 -14.86 -14.93
CA VAL A 23 4.44 -13.88 -14.13
C VAL A 23 2.99 -14.33 -13.93
N LEU A 24 2.33 -14.88 -14.95
CA LEU A 24 0.96 -15.39 -14.83
C LEU A 24 0.89 -16.61 -13.90
N VAL A 25 1.83 -17.56 -14.04
CA VAL A 25 1.93 -18.71 -13.14
C VAL A 25 2.20 -18.23 -11.71
N TYR A 26 3.07 -17.25 -11.53
CA TYR A 26 3.34 -16.66 -10.22
C TYR A 26 2.09 -16.05 -9.61
N ASP A 27 1.31 -15.28 -10.38
CA ASP A 27 0.07 -14.68 -9.92
C ASP A 27 -0.93 -15.72 -9.39
N VAL A 28 -1.17 -16.77 -10.18
CA VAL A 28 -2.10 -17.85 -9.84
C VAL A 28 -1.63 -18.68 -8.64
N VAL A 29 -0.33 -18.88 -8.48
CA VAL A 29 0.21 -19.74 -7.42
C VAL A 29 0.51 -18.98 -6.13
N ALA A 30 0.93 -17.71 -6.20
CA ALA A 30 1.43 -16.96 -5.05
C ALA A 30 0.50 -15.84 -4.59
N ILE A 31 -0.42 -15.34 -5.41
CA ILE A 31 -1.29 -14.21 -5.06
C ILE A 31 -2.74 -14.65 -4.95
N VAL A 32 -3.29 -15.27 -6.00
CA VAL A 32 -4.70 -15.70 -6.05
C VAL A 32 -5.13 -16.51 -4.82
N PRO A 33 -4.34 -17.47 -4.29
CA PRO A 33 -4.75 -18.27 -3.13
C PRO A 33 -4.87 -17.47 -1.83
N HIS A 34 -4.39 -16.23 -1.81
CA HIS A 34 -4.43 -15.36 -0.65
C HIS A 34 -5.48 -14.25 -0.75
N LEU A 35 -6.18 -14.11 -1.89
CA LEU A 35 -7.18 -13.06 -2.09
C LEU A 35 -8.30 -13.13 -1.06
N ASP A 36 -8.83 -14.32 -0.76
CA ASP A 36 -9.88 -14.49 0.26
C ASP A 36 -9.40 -14.03 1.64
N ARG A 37 -8.13 -14.30 1.97
CA ARG A 37 -7.53 -13.86 3.24
C ARG A 37 -7.33 -12.35 3.28
N ILE A 38 -7.00 -11.73 2.15
CA ILE A 38 -6.86 -10.27 2.03
C ILE A 38 -8.23 -9.60 2.16
N GLU A 39 -9.26 -10.13 1.49
CA GLU A 39 -10.63 -9.64 1.60
C GLU A 39 -11.18 -9.83 3.02
N ALA A 40 -10.84 -10.93 3.70
CA ALA A 40 -11.19 -11.12 5.10
C ALA A 40 -10.59 -10.06 6.03
N VAL A 41 -9.40 -9.51 5.70
CA VAL A 41 -8.81 -8.39 6.46
C VAL A 41 -9.64 -7.13 6.28
N LEU A 42 -10.10 -6.84 5.05
CA LEU A 42 -10.97 -5.69 4.79
C LEU A 42 -12.37 -5.85 5.40
N ALA A 43 -12.94 -7.05 5.34
CA ALA A 43 -14.25 -7.34 5.91
C ALA A 43 -14.28 -7.20 7.44
N ALA A 44 -13.15 -7.47 8.11
CA ALA A 44 -13.00 -7.30 9.55
C ALA A 44 -12.53 -5.89 9.97
N ALA A 45 -12.24 -5.00 9.01
CA ALA A 45 -11.70 -3.68 9.29
C ALA A 45 -12.78 -2.71 9.79
N ASP A 46 -12.35 -1.67 10.50
CA ASP A 46 -13.22 -0.53 10.80
C ASP A 46 -13.73 0.10 9.48
N PRO A 47 -15.01 0.48 9.37
CA PRO A 47 -15.57 1.03 8.12
C PRO A 47 -14.82 2.24 7.56
N GLU A 48 -14.30 3.11 8.44
CA GLU A 48 -13.51 4.28 8.05
C GLU A 48 -12.11 3.88 7.57
N ASP A 49 -11.55 2.77 8.08
CA ASP A 49 -10.29 2.23 7.56
C ASP A 49 -10.50 1.46 6.27
N ALA A 50 -11.57 0.66 6.14
CA ALA A 50 -11.89 -0.12 4.94
C ALA A 50 -12.20 0.77 3.73
N SER A 51 -12.86 1.91 3.97
CA SER A 51 -13.26 2.88 2.94
C SER A 51 -12.82 4.29 3.34
N PRO A 52 -11.52 4.60 3.28
CA PRO A 52 -10.99 5.83 3.87
C PRO A 52 -11.47 7.08 3.13
N PRO A 53 -11.78 8.17 3.86
CA PRO A 53 -12.21 9.44 3.25
C PRO A 53 -11.19 9.99 2.26
N GLY A 54 -11.67 10.76 1.28
CA GLY A 54 -10.81 11.33 0.22
C GLY A 54 -9.67 12.19 0.77
N LEU A 55 -9.86 12.87 1.90
CA LEU A 55 -8.80 13.62 2.58
C LEU A 55 -7.65 12.71 3.04
N ILE A 56 -7.96 11.56 3.63
CA ILE A 56 -6.94 10.57 4.06
C ILE A 56 -6.20 10.00 2.85
N ARG A 57 -6.93 9.63 1.78
CA ARG A 57 -6.31 9.13 0.54
C ARG A 57 -5.31 10.12 -0.04
N ARG A 58 -5.65 11.43 -0.06
CA ARG A 58 -4.72 12.48 -0.51
C ARG A 58 -3.48 12.60 0.37
N MET A 59 -3.64 12.47 1.69
CA MET A 59 -2.49 12.47 2.60
C MET A 59 -1.59 11.24 2.37
N ILE A 60 -2.18 10.07 2.12
CA ILE A 60 -1.42 8.85 1.78
C ILE A 60 -0.65 9.04 0.48
N ASP A 61 -1.29 9.59 -0.56
CA ASP A 61 -0.65 9.87 -1.84
C ASP A 61 0.52 10.85 -1.68
N ALA A 62 0.34 11.90 -0.89
CA ALA A 62 1.40 12.88 -0.62
C ALA A 62 2.57 12.31 0.20
N GLU A 63 2.32 11.34 1.08
CA GLU A 63 3.36 10.71 1.91
C GLU A 63 4.16 9.66 1.14
N THR A 64 3.49 8.90 0.26
CA THR A 64 4.04 7.65 -0.29
C THR A 64 4.09 7.59 -1.82
N GLY A 65 3.44 8.51 -2.53
CA GLY A 65 3.21 8.43 -3.98
C GLY A 65 2.10 7.44 -4.38
N GLY A 66 1.49 6.76 -3.41
CA GLY A 66 0.44 5.75 -3.59
C GLY A 66 0.59 4.60 -2.58
N PRO A 67 -0.51 3.99 -2.13
CA PRO A 67 -0.47 2.95 -1.10
C PRO A 67 0.12 1.62 -1.56
N GLU A 68 0.23 1.38 -2.88
CA GLU A 68 0.45 0.06 -3.48
C GLU A 68 1.75 -0.60 -3.00
N ALA A 69 2.87 0.13 -3.01
CA ALA A 69 4.15 -0.39 -2.59
C ALA A 69 4.21 -0.69 -1.08
N GLN A 70 3.54 0.13 -0.27
CA GLN A 70 3.51 -0.06 1.18
C GLN A 70 2.58 -1.21 1.57
N VAL A 71 1.42 -1.33 0.93
CA VAL A 71 0.50 -2.47 1.11
C VAL A 71 1.17 -3.76 0.67
N ALA A 72 1.86 -3.78 -0.47
CA ALA A 72 2.62 -4.93 -0.93
C ALA A 72 3.67 -5.39 0.10
N ARG A 73 4.40 -4.44 0.71
CA ARG A 73 5.36 -4.75 1.78
C ARG A 73 4.68 -5.34 3.02
N MET A 74 3.57 -4.76 3.46
CA MET A 74 2.82 -5.25 4.62
C MET A 74 2.23 -6.65 4.37
N LEU A 75 1.72 -6.90 3.16
CA LEU A 75 1.20 -8.21 2.75
C LEU A 75 2.32 -9.24 2.60
N ALA A 76 3.44 -8.91 1.98
CA ALA A 76 4.58 -9.83 1.83
C ALA A 76 5.03 -10.36 3.20
N HIS A 77 5.13 -9.49 4.20
CA HIS A 77 5.48 -9.89 5.55
C HIS A 77 4.42 -10.78 6.22
N ARG A 78 3.13 -10.53 5.96
CA ARG A 78 2.01 -11.27 6.55
C ARG A 78 1.76 -12.63 5.90
N LEU A 79 1.95 -12.73 4.59
CA LEU A 79 1.69 -13.93 3.82
C LEU A 79 2.87 -14.91 3.88
N ARG A 80 4.10 -14.38 3.91
CA ARG A 80 5.34 -15.19 3.87
C ARG A 80 6.39 -14.68 4.87
N PRO A 81 6.17 -14.83 6.18
CA PRO A 81 7.08 -14.31 7.21
C PRO A 81 8.49 -14.94 7.14
N ASP A 82 8.58 -16.21 6.72
CA ASP A 82 9.83 -16.99 6.74
C ASP A 82 10.68 -16.89 5.45
N ASP A 83 10.26 -16.07 4.48
CA ASP A 83 10.99 -15.94 3.23
C ASP A 83 12.37 -15.29 3.44
N ARG A 84 13.39 -15.85 2.77
CA ARG A 84 14.74 -15.28 2.68
C ARG A 84 14.67 -13.85 2.11
N SER A 85 15.51 -12.95 2.63
CA SER A 85 15.51 -11.51 2.32
C SER A 85 15.44 -11.19 0.81
N GLY A 86 16.23 -11.87 -0.03
CA GLY A 86 16.21 -11.64 -1.48
C GLY A 86 14.89 -12.01 -2.16
N TRP A 87 14.21 -13.06 -1.69
CA TRP A 87 12.93 -13.49 -2.23
C TRP A 87 11.77 -12.61 -1.77
N ARG A 88 11.89 -12.04 -0.57
CA ARG A 88 10.96 -11.05 -0.05
C ARG A 88 10.87 -9.82 -0.95
N HIS A 89 12.00 -9.25 -1.38
CA HIS A 89 11.97 -8.08 -2.25
C HIS A 89 11.34 -8.35 -3.62
N LEU A 90 11.57 -9.53 -4.20
CA LEU A 90 10.88 -9.92 -5.42
C LEU A 90 9.37 -10.08 -5.17
N HIS A 91 8.99 -10.72 -4.06
CA HIS A 91 7.59 -10.89 -3.70
C HIS A 91 6.87 -9.55 -3.47
N GLU A 92 7.51 -8.61 -2.77
CA GLU A 92 7.03 -7.23 -2.60
C GLU A 92 6.83 -6.54 -3.97
N LEU A 93 7.81 -6.67 -4.87
CA LEU A 93 7.72 -6.10 -6.21
C LEU A 93 6.56 -6.70 -7.00
N MET A 94 6.44 -8.04 -7.03
CA MET A 94 5.36 -8.72 -7.73
C MET A 94 3.99 -8.33 -7.17
N LEU A 95 3.83 -8.34 -5.84
CA LEU A 95 2.60 -7.88 -5.19
C LEU A 95 2.27 -6.43 -5.56
N SER A 96 3.25 -5.52 -5.56
CA SER A 96 3.00 -4.10 -5.91
C SER A 96 2.47 -3.89 -7.33
N ARG A 97 2.74 -4.84 -8.25
CA ARG A 97 2.32 -4.76 -9.65
C ARG A 97 1.06 -5.56 -9.96
N LEU A 98 0.90 -6.70 -9.31
CA LEU A 98 -0.18 -7.65 -9.60
C LEU A 98 -1.40 -7.41 -8.71
N LEU A 99 -1.24 -6.91 -7.48
CA LEU A 99 -2.36 -6.66 -6.58
C LEU A 99 -3.41 -5.68 -7.17
N PRO A 100 -3.03 -4.59 -7.88
CA PRO A 100 -4.00 -3.71 -8.54
C PRO A 100 -4.80 -4.34 -9.69
N LEU A 101 -4.41 -5.54 -10.15
CA LEU A 101 -5.17 -6.29 -11.15
C LEU A 101 -6.33 -7.08 -10.51
N HIS A 102 -6.24 -7.36 -9.21
CA HIS A 102 -7.23 -8.13 -8.45
C HIS A 102 -8.07 -7.27 -7.50
N LEU A 103 -7.51 -6.17 -7.00
CA LEU A 103 -8.16 -5.27 -6.07
C LEU A 103 -8.30 -3.87 -6.67
N ASP A 104 -9.49 -3.29 -6.54
CA ASP A 104 -9.67 -1.89 -6.88
C ASP A 104 -8.83 -0.98 -5.97
N ARG A 105 -8.54 0.23 -6.45
CA ARG A 105 -7.69 1.17 -5.72
C ARG A 105 -8.26 1.55 -4.35
N SER A 106 -9.59 1.55 -4.19
CA SER A 106 -10.23 1.88 -2.92
C SER A 106 -9.93 0.81 -1.86
N ARG A 107 -9.95 -0.47 -2.23
CA ARG A 107 -9.53 -1.59 -1.36
C ARG A 107 -8.06 -1.52 -1.00
N ILE A 108 -7.18 -1.07 -1.91
CA ILE A 108 -5.77 -0.88 -1.59
C ILE A 108 -5.57 0.23 -0.55
N TYR A 109 -6.27 1.36 -0.65
CA TYR A 109 -6.26 2.35 0.44
C TYR A 109 -6.86 1.77 1.73
N GLY A 110 -7.88 0.93 1.61
CA GLY A 110 -8.48 0.23 2.73
C GLY A 110 -7.47 -0.62 3.51
N LEU A 111 -6.71 -1.43 2.78
CA LEU A 111 -5.63 -2.26 3.32
C LEU A 111 -4.53 -1.40 3.95
N TYR A 112 -4.16 -0.28 3.30
CA TYR A 112 -3.19 0.64 3.87
C TYR A 112 -3.64 1.13 5.25
N CYS A 113 -4.86 1.65 5.36
CA CYS A 113 -5.35 2.24 6.60
C CYS A 113 -5.51 1.17 7.68
N THR A 114 -6.07 0.03 7.31
CA THR A 114 -6.32 -1.11 8.21
C THR A 114 -5.02 -1.70 8.76
N MET A 115 -3.99 -1.89 7.93
CA MET A 115 -2.77 -2.62 8.32
C MET A 115 -1.67 -1.72 8.89
N SER A 116 -1.76 -0.40 8.68
CA SER A 116 -0.73 0.53 9.14
C SER A 116 -0.57 0.50 10.65
N TYR A 117 0.65 0.27 11.12
CA TYR A 117 0.96 0.34 12.54
C TYR A 117 0.86 1.79 13.03
N ASN A 118 0.09 1.99 14.09
CA ASN A 118 -0.20 3.31 14.64
C ASN A 118 0.52 3.61 15.96
N GLY A 119 1.45 2.73 16.35
CA GLY A 119 2.24 2.85 17.58
C GLY A 119 1.67 2.09 18.79
N ARG A 120 0.42 1.60 18.72
CA ARG A 120 -0.16 0.66 19.70
C ARG A 120 -0.73 -0.60 19.05
N GLY A 121 -1.34 -0.45 17.88
CA GLY A 121 -1.93 -1.52 17.09
C GLY A 121 -1.93 -1.16 15.61
N GLN A 122 -2.85 -1.76 14.85
CA GLN A 122 -3.08 -1.44 13.44
C GLN A 122 -4.38 -0.62 13.30
N GLY A 123 -4.52 0.14 12.21
CA GLY A 123 -5.70 0.95 11.92
C GLY A 123 -5.47 2.44 12.12
N LEU A 124 -5.87 3.26 11.14
CA LEU A 124 -5.78 4.71 11.23
C LEU A 124 -6.98 5.29 11.97
N ASN A 125 -8.17 4.69 11.85
CA ASN A 125 -9.34 5.17 12.57
C ASN A 125 -9.18 4.97 14.09
N ASP A 126 -8.58 3.85 14.52
CA ASP A 126 -8.22 3.64 15.93
C ASP A 126 -7.29 4.76 16.44
N PHE A 127 -6.26 5.11 15.66
CA PHE A 127 -5.36 6.21 16.00
C PHE A 127 -6.11 7.53 16.11
N ALA A 128 -6.93 7.87 15.11
CA ALA A 128 -7.68 9.12 15.05
C ALA A 128 -8.66 9.26 16.22
N ARG A 129 -9.37 8.19 16.57
CA ARG A 129 -10.27 8.17 17.74
C ARG A 129 -9.50 8.36 19.04
N ARG A 130 -8.35 7.70 19.20
CA ARG A 130 -7.53 7.83 20.40
C ARG A 130 -6.86 9.19 20.54
N GLU A 131 -6.35 9.75 19.45
CA GLU A 131 -5.56 10.98 19.47
C GLU A 131 -6.45 12.23 19.45
N PHE A 132 -7.59 12.17 18.74
CA PHE A 132 -8.44 13.35 18.51
C PHE A 132 -9.89 13.18 18.96
N GLY A 133 -10.31 11.99 19.39
CA GLY A 133 -11.70 11.70 19.75
C GLY A 133 -12.65 11.66 18.55
N LYS A 134 -12.14 11.51 17.32
CA LYS A 134 -12.91 11.66 16.07
C LYS A 134 -12.65 10.53 15.08
N PRO A 135 -13.65 10.13 14.27
CA PRO A 135 -13.44 9.25 13.13
C PRO A 135 -12.65 9.96 12.01
N LEU A 136 -12.09 9.19 11.07
CA LEU A 136 -11.32 9.73 9.94
C LEU A 136 -12.09 10.77 9.13
N SER A 137 -13.38 10.55 8.88
CA SER A 137 -14.26 11.48 8.16
C SER A 137 -14.45 12.84 8.82
N ALA A 138 -14.22 12.95 10.13
CA ALA A 138 -14.40 14.18 10.91
C ALA A 138 -13.08 14.90 11.23
N LEU A 139 -11.96 14.44 10.67
CA LEU A 139 -10.66 15.06 10.91
C LEU A 139 -10.49 16.36 10.13
N THR A 140 -9.87 17.34 10.78
CA THR A 140 -9.36 18.52 10.07
C THR A 140 -8.15 18.12 9.19
N PRO A 141 -7.78 18.93 8.18
CA PRO A 141 -6.62 18.63 7.33
C PRO A 141 -5.32 18.36 8.11
N MET A 142 -5.06 19.11 9.18
CA MET A 142 -3.88 18.90 10.03
C MET A 142 -3.96 17.60 10.84
N GLN A 143 -5.15 17.24 11.33
CA GLN A 143 -5.36 15.98 12.05
C GLN A 143 -5.24 14.77 11.12
N ALA A 144 -5.77 14.88 9.90
CA ALA A 144 -5.59 13.88 8.85
C ALA A 144 -4.10 13.70 8.49
N ALA A 145 -3.38 14.81 8.30
CA ALA A 145 -1.93 14.76 8.02
C ALA A 145 -1.16 14.13 9.19
N THR A 146 -1.53 14.42 10.44
CA THR A 146 -0.91 13.80 11.62
C THR A 146 -1.20 12.29 11.68
N THR A 147 -2.44 11.91 11.38
CA THR A 147 -2.89 10.50 11.36
C THR A 147 -2.16 9.68 10.31
N VAL A 148 -1.84 10.26 9.14
CA VAL A 148 -1.04 9.55 8.13
C VAL A 148 0.44 9.62 8.44
N ALA A 149 0.95 10.77 8.90
CA ALA A 149 2.37 10.94 9.21
C ALA A 149 2.87 9.95 10.27
N ILE A 150 2.02 9.57 11.23
CA ILE A 150 2.41 8.63 12.29
C ILE A 150 2.92 7.30 11.74
N THR A 151 2.37 6.80 10.62
CA THR A 151 2.65 5.46 10.07
C THR A 151 4.10 5.29 9.61
N ARG A 152 4.79 6.40 9.31
CA ARG A 152 6.18 6.38 8.84
C ARG A 152 7.15 5.93 9.93
N ALA A 153 6.96 6.41 11.16
CA ALA A 153 7.84 6.08 12.28
C ALA A 153 7.09 6.15 13.62
N PRO A 154 6.09 5.29 13.86
CA PRO A 154 5.15 5.46 14.98
C PRO A 154 5.86 5.53 16.33
N SER A 155 6.81 4.62 16.58
CA SER A 155 7.55 4.57 17.84
C SER A 155 8.43 5.81 18.07
N SER A 156 8.99 6.40 17.01
CA SER A 156 9.80 7.62 17.12
C SER A 156 8.92 8.83 17.37
N TYR A 157 7.86 8.98 16.57
CA TYR A 157 6.92 10.09 16.62
C TYR A 157 6.05 10.13 17.88
N LEU A 158 5.78 8.99 18.50
CA LEU A 158 5.12 8.96 19.81
C LEU A 158 6.04 9.42 20.94
N ARG A 159 7.36 9.18 20.83
CA ARG A 159 8.35 9.67 21.79
C ARG A 159 8.62 11.16 21.62
N ASP A 160 8.66 11.63 20.36
CA ASP A 160 8.85 13.04 20.02
C ASP A 160 7.68 13.56 19.18
N ARG A 161 6.70 14.15 19.88
CA ARG A 161 5.52 14.77 19.26
C ARG A 161 5.85 16.02 18.44
N GLY A 162 7.02 16.64 18.65
CA GLY A 162 7.50 17.77 17.86
C GLY A 162 7.83 17.35 16.42
N GLN A 163 8.58 16.26 16.28
CA GLN A 163 8.90 15.68 14.96
C GLN A 163 7.64 15.26 14.20
N LEU A 164 6.65 14.67 14.89
CA LEU A 164 5.37 14.33 14.28
C LEU A 164 4.65 15.55 13.73
N LYS A 165 4.56 16.64 14.51
CA LYS A 165 3.92 17.89 14.09
C LYS A 165 4.63 18.51 12.89
N GLN A 166 5.97 18.48 12.86
CA GLN A 166 6.73 18.97 11.72
C GLN A 166 6.45 18.15 10.46
N ARG A 167 6.48 16.81 10.58
CA ARG A 167 6.17 15.93 9.45
C ARG A 167 4.75 16.14 8.94
N ALA A 168 3.77 16.24 9.84
CA ALA A 168 2.38 16.50 9.49
C ALA A 168 2.19 17.82 8.74
N ARG A 169 2.90 18.89 9.14
CA ARG A 169 2.89 20.18 8.41
C ARG A 169 3.45 20.03 7.00
N SER A 170 4.64 19.42 6.86
CA SER A 170 5.25 19.20 5.55
C SER A 170 4.38 18.32 4.65
N LEU A 171 3.71 17.32 5.22
CA LEU A 171 2.77 16.46 4.51
C LEU A 171 1.54 17.22 4.03
N LEU A 172 0.94 18.06 4.88
CA LEU A 172 -0.20 18.90 4.51
C LEU A 172 0.16 19.85 3.36
N GLU A 173 1.33 20.48 3.42
CA GLU A 173 1.84 21.34 2.34
C GLU A 173 2.06 20.57 1.04
N ALA A 174 2.62 19.36 1.10
CA ALA A 174 2.78 18.49 -0.06
C ALA A 174 1.43 18.10 -0.68
N SER A 175 0.44 17.74 0.15
CA SER A 175 -0.91 17.36 -0.31
C SER A 175 -1.64 18.52 -1.01
N THR A 176 -1.44 19.74 -0.51
CA THR A 176 -2.05 20.94 -1.11
C THR A 176 -1.44 21.25 -2.47
N ARG A 177 -0.10 21.18 -2.59
CA ARG A 177 0.60 21.40 -3.86
C ARG A 177 0.19 20.40 -4.93
N ALA A 178 0.09 19.12 -4.58
CA ALA A 178 -0.35 18.08 -5.51
C ALA A 178 -1.79 18.30 -6.03
N ASN A 179 -2.64 18.98 -5.26
CA ASN A 179 -4.02 19.28 -5.63
C ASN A 179 -4.14 20.50 -6.57
N THR A 180 -3.23 21.47 -6.50
CA THR A 180 -3.24 22.65 -7.38
C THR A 180 -2.67 22.36 -8.78
N SER A 181 -1.94 21.26 -8.95
CA SER A 181 -1.31 20.87 -10.23
C SER A 181 -2.16 19.93 -11.10
N ARG A 182 -3.42 19.68 -10.74
CA ARG A 182 -4.40 18.92 -11.52
C ARG A 182 -5.55 19.82 -11.95
#